data_AF-A0A1M6AP90-F1
#
_entry.id   AF-A0A1M6AP90-F1
#
_cell.length_a   1.000
_cell.length_b   1.000
_cell.length_c   1.000
_cell.angle_alpha   90.00
_cell.angle_beta   90.00
_cell.angle_gamma   90.00
#
_symmetry.space_group_name_H-M   'P 1'
#
loop_
_entity.id
_entity.type
_entity.pdbx_description
1 polymer ?
#
loop_
_entity_poly.entity_id
_entity_poly.type
_entity_poly.pdbx_seq_one_letter_code
_entity_poly.pdbx_strand_id
1 'polypeptide(L)'
;MSEASILSFVVGVTGHRDIPKQLCQLVEENVAAQLRSISEMFSSLPIEIVSGLAAGADTLVAEQALALGMKVTAVLPMPAEMYEADFDGEDLERFRTLLVDERVSVTELPVLDSENLDRDHQYVLLKDYLVRRSNLLIALWDGEVTGLAGGTSDVVLSYLGIETNSPNLQKLSRSSNSGDDGNLVISISTPRVWSEYADGEVGFEYLVSEGAEGCLASLIDFPKTIFDRWKNFNSYAAERFSTNGESIVSYDLFSENDPDLVAAANLLNEEFIRADQLAIQNQKRSDMLFKGFGLMAGAMGLLFLVYAKLASMKIFLVAYLVLFAAGYVLFKVGHKRAWFSKHLGYRAFAETIRIRYFLELSGCGDAVDTSGRLKLMKVNRFKGLEWIVDAARCTETLPSLKQNSRGVMETTRRWVEDQSKYFEKKVHHLHAEHERLETIKKLLFFGSFIGTLALIFFKKDLYHLKLAGFDGKTLLVFLMGLLPLWLALWELYQSKMAIRELAWQYSNQAQMFTNALRRLNELQGETCQRAIITDLADSSFAEALQWTVHRYHREHEPPTAG
;
A
#
# COMPACT_ATOMS: atom_id res chain seq x y z
N MET A 1 -0.15 -19.60 -18.87
CA MET A 1 0.12 -19.61 -17.41
C MET A 1 -1.07 -18.95 -16.74
N SER A 2 -2.01 -19.76 -16.27
CA SER A 2 -3.13 -19.31 -15.44
C SER A 2 -2.82 -19.72 -14.01
N GLU A 3 -1.83 -19.07 -13.39
CA GLU A 3 -1.69 -19.10 -11.94
C GLU A 3 -2.65 -18.05 -11.40
N ALA A 4 -3.60 -18.48 -10.56
CA ALA A 4 -4.46 -17.57 -9.83
C ALA A 4 -3.55 -16.59 -9.06
N SER A 5 -3.67 -15.29 -9.34
CA SER A 5 -2.98 -14.25 -8.62
C SER A 5 -4.02 -13.47 -7.83
N ILE A 6 -3.74 -13.22 -6.55
CA ILE A 6 -4.61 -12.39 -5.71
C ILE A 6 -4.58 -10.90 -6.10
N LEU A 7 -3.64 -10.51 -6.98
CA LEU A 7 -3.41 -9.13 -7.36
C LEU A 7 -3.99 -8.84 -8.75
N SER A 8 -5.28 -8.48 -8.79
CA SER A 8 -6.00 -7.99 -9.97
C SER A 8 -6.54 -6.58 -9.74
N PHE A 9 -6.66 -5.79 -10.80
CA PHE A 9 -7.43 -4.55 -10.78
C PHE A 9 -8.90 -4.88 -10.93
N VAL A 10 -9.67 -4.70 -9.87
CA VAL A 10 -11.08 -5.10 -9.81
C VAL A 10 -11.98 -3.96 -10.26
N VAL A 11 -12.76 -4.21 -11.30
CA VAL A 11 -13.83 -3.33 -11.77
C VAL A 11 -15.17 -3.92 -11.36
N GLY A 12 -15.79 -3.34 -10.34
CA GLY A 12 -17.13 -3.70 -9.92
C GLY A 12 -18.18 -3.17 -10.89
N VAL A 13 -19.27 -3.90 -11.03
CA VAL A 13 -20.39 -3.54 -11.89
C VAL A 13 -21.68 -3.49 -11.08
N THR A 14 -22.49 -2.48 -11.36
CA THR A 14 -23.87 -2.41 -10.90
C THR A 14 -24.71 -1.66 -11.92
N GLY A 15 -25.99 -1.99 -12.05
CA GLY A 15 -26.86 -1.19 -12.90
C GLY A 15 -28.32 -1.60 -12.88
N HIS A 16 -29.11 -0.91 -13.69
CA HIS A 16 -30.54 -1.18 -13.84
C HIS A 16 -30.80 -2.47 -14.61
N ARG A 17 -31.86 -3.18 -14.21
CA ARG A 17 -32.28 -4.43 -14.86
C ARG A 17 -33.06 -4.19 -16.15
N ASP A 18 -33.70 -3.04 -16.25
CA ASP A 18 -34.66 -2.66 -17.27
C ASP A 18 -34.11 -1.57 -18.22
N ILE A 19 -33.21 -1.97 -19.11
CA ILE A 19 -32.63 -1.08 -20.13
C ILE A 19 -33.55 -1.03 -21.38
N PRO A 20 -33.90 0.17 -21.89
CA PRO A 20 -34.67 0.32 -23.13
C PRO A 20 -33.97 -0.31 -24.35
N LYS A 21 -34.71 -1.14 -25.10
CA LYS A 21 -34.17 -1.88 -26.25
C LYS A 21 -33.55 -0.99 -27.32
N GLN A 22 -34.07 0.23 -27.53
CA GLN A 22 -33.50 1.16 -28.52
C GLN A 22 -32.11 1.69 -28.11
N LEU A 23 -31.81 1.72 -26.81
CA LEU A 23 -30.57 2.27 -26.26
C LEU A 23 -29.51 1.20 -25.99
N CYS A 24 -29.87 -0.08 -25.95
CA CYS A 24 -28.95 -1.18 -25.63
C CYS A 24 -27.65 -1.13 -26.44
N GLN A 25 -27.72 -0.96 -27.76
CA GLN A 25 -26.51 -0.90 -28.59
C GLN A 25 -25.58 0.27 -28.20
N LEU A 26 -26.15 1.44 -27.93
CA LEU A 26 -25.36 2.61 -27.57
C LEU A 26 -24.75 2.46 -26.16
N VAL A 27 -25.46 1.82 -25.23
CA VAL A 27 -24.93 1.45 -23.91
C VAL A 27 -23.79 0.45 -24.05
N GLU A 28 -23.95 -0.60 -24.87
CA GLU A 28 -22.91 -1.59 -25.16
C GLU A 28 -21.64 -0.94 -25.73
N GLU A 29 -21.80 -0.03 -26.70
CA GLU A 29 -20.68 0.71 -27.30
C GLU A 29 -19.93 1.56 -26.26
N ASN A 30 -20.66 2.25 -25.38
CA ASN A 30 -20.07 3.03 -24.29
C ASN A 30 -19.34 2.14 -23.28
N VAL A 31 -19.96 1.04 -22.83
CA VAL A 31 -19.34 0.07 -21.92
C VAL A 31 -18.05 -0.48 -22.54
N ALA A 32 -18.10 -0.94 -23.79
CA ALA A 32 -16.95 -1.50 -24.48
C ALA A 32 -15.82 -0.47 -24.67
N ALA A 33 -16.16 0.81 -24.87
CA ALA A 33 -15.17 1.88 -24.96
C ALA A 33 -14.49 2.15 -23.60
N GLN A 34 -15.25 2.20 -22.51
CA GLN A 34 -14.69 2.41 -21.17
C GLN A 34 -13.80 1.23 -20.72
N LEU A 35 -14.26 -0.01 -20.94
CA LEU A 35 -13.47 -1.21 -20.65
C LEU A 35 -12.15 -1.23 -21.46
N ARG A 36 -12.18 -0.85 -22.74
CA ARG A 36 -10.96 -0.70 -23.55
C ARG A 36 -10.02 0.37 -23.01
N SER A 37 -10.54 1.53 -22.65
CA SER A 37 -9.73 2.61 -22.06
C SER A 37 -9.03 2.16 -20.78
N ILE A 38 -9.74 1.43 -19.90
CA ILE A 38 -9.18 0.87 -18.68
C ILE A 38 -8.10 -0.17 -19.01
N SER A 39 -8.35 -1.07 -19.97
CA SER A 39 -7.38 -2.12 -20.33
C SER A 39 -6.07 -1.56 -20.87
N GLU A 40 -6.12 -0.46 -21.60
CA GLU A 40 -4.93 0.22 -22.11
C GLU A 40 -4.06 0.86 -21.01
N MET A 41 -4.62 1.12 -19.81
CA MET A 41 -3.85 1.67 -18.68
C MET A 41 -2.96 0.63 -17.99
N PHE A 42 -3.29 -0.66 -18.10
CA PHE A 42 -2.62 -1.73 -17.36
C PHE A 42 -1.91 -2.70 -18.30
N SER A 43 -0.57 -2.69 -18.24
CA SER A 43 0.27 -3.61 -19.02
C SER A 43 0.65 -4.89 -18.29
N SER A 44 0.64 -4.83 -16.95
CA SER A 44 1.24 -5.85 -16.08
C SER A 44 0.30 -6.30 -14.96
N LEU A 45 -0.72 -5.51 -14.65
CA LEU A 45 -1.75 -5.84 -13.67
C LEU A 45 -2.97 -6.42 -14.41
N PRO A 46 -3.36 -7.69 -14.15
CA PRO A 46 -4.57 -8.26 -14.72
C PRO A 46 -5.81 -7.47 -14.31
N ILE A 47 -6.79 -7.36 -15.20
CA ILE A 47 -8.08 -6.72 -14.90
C ILE A 47 -9.13 -7.82 -14.74
N GLU A 48 -9.97 -7.65 -13.72
CA GLU A 48 -11.04 -8.56 -13.39
C GLU A 48 -12.35 -7.78 -13.25
N ILE A 49 -13.39 -8.24 -13.93
CA ILE A 49 -14.73 -7.67 -13.80
C ILE A 49 -15.47 -8.45 -12.73
N VAL A 50 -16.06 -7.76 -11.76
CA VAL A 50 -16.86 -8.36 -10.69
C VAL A 50 -18.29 -7.85 -10.78
N SER A 51 -19.25 -8.77 -10.83
CA SER A 51 -20.67 -8.44 -11.02
C SER A 51 -21.56 -9.41 -10.24
N GLY A 52 -22.74 -8.93 -9.84
CA GLY A 52 -23.81 -9.78 -9.32
C GLY A 52 -24.46 -10.67 -10.38
N LEU A 53 -24.17 -10.39 -11.66
CA LEU A 53 -24.70 -11.07 -12.83
C LEU A 53 -26.24 -11.01 -12.90
N ALA A 54 -26.82 -9.94 -12.35
CA ALA A 54 -28.25 -9.67 -12.46
C ALA A 54 -28.67 -9.41 -13.92
N ALA A 55 -29.95 -9.63 -14.22
CA ALA A 55 -30.52 -9.32 -15.53
C ALA A 55 -30.30 -7.85 -15.91
N GLY A 56 -30.14 -7.56 -17.20
CA GLY A 56 -29.91 -6.20 -17.70
C GLY A 56 -28.43 -5.78 -17.66
N ALA A 57 -28.14 -4.67 -16.99
CA ALA A 57 -26.82 -4.02 -16.99
C ALA A 57 -25.66 -4.95 -16.64
N ASP A 58 -25.80 -5.75 -15.57
CA ASP A 58 -24.76 -6.63 -15.07
C ASP A 58 -24.36 -7.68 -16.12
N THR A 59 -25.34 -8.40 -16.69
CA THR A 59 -25.08 -9.36 -17.80
C THR A 59 -24.50 -8.70 -19.05
N LEU A 60 -24.97 -7.50 -19.41
CA LEU A 60 -24.47 -6.75 -20.57
C LEU A 60 -22.98 -6.42 -20.41
N VAL A 61 -22.57 -5.89 -19.26
CA VAL A 61 -21.17 -5.56 -19.00
C VAL A 61 -20.31 -6.83 -18.97
N ALA A 62 -20.80 -7.92 -18.37
CA ALA A 62 -20.10 -9.20 -18.36
C ALA A 62 -19.81 -9.70 -19.78
N GLU A 63 -20.79 -9.64 -20.69
CA GLU A 63 -20.60 -10.04 -22.09
C GLU A 63 -19.59 -9.15 -22.83
N GLN A 64 -19.66 -7.83 -22.65
CA GLN A 64 -18.69 -6.92 -23.28
C GLN A 64 -17.27 -7.16 -22.75
N ALA A 65 -17.13 -7.46 -21.46
CA ALA A 65 -15.86 -7.84 -20.87
C ALA A 65 -15.29 -9.14 -21.46
N LEU A 66 -16.13 -10.16 -21.59
CA LEU A 66 -15.77 -11.44 -22.21
C LEU A 66 -15.41 -11.25 -23.70
N ALA A 67 -16.11 -10.40 -24.43
CA ALA A 67 -15.78 -10.06 -25.82
C ALA A 67 -14.40 -9.40 -25.95
N LEU A 68 -13.97 -8.66 -24.94
CA LEU A 68 -12.64 -8.05 -24.84
C LEU A 68 -11.57 -9.00 -24.26
N GLY A 69 -11.94 -10.24 -23.94
CA GLY A 69 -11.02 -11.26 -23.39
C GLY A 69 -10.70 -11.08 -21.91
N MET A 70 -11.47 -10.28 -21.18
CA MET A 70 -11.32 -10.11 -19.73
C MET A 70 -11.93 -11.29 -18.98
N LYS A 71 -11.46 -11.50 -17.74
CA LYS A 71 -12.08 -12.45 -16.81
C LYS A 71 -13.24 -11.78 -16.08
N VAL A 72 -14.27 -12.56 -15.80
CA VAL A 72 -15.43 -12.12 -15.01
C VAL A 72 -15.53 -13.00 -13.77
N THR A 73 -15.79 -12.40 -12.62
CA THR A 73 -16.12 -13.09 -11.39
C THR A 73 -17.56 -12.75 -11.02
N ALA A 74 -18.42 -13.76 -11.17
CA ALA A 74 -19.83 -13.72 -10.83
C ALA A 74 -19.99 -13.94 -9.33
N VAL A 75 -20.29 -12.87 -8.60
CA VAL A 75 -20.54 -12.93 -7.16
C VAL A 75 -22.04 -13.02 -6.95
N LEU A 76 -22.53 -14.24 -6.75
CA LEU A 76 -23.96 -14.45 -6.64
C LEU A 76 -24.41 -14.15 -5.20
N PRO A 77 -25.49 -13.37 -5.01
CA PRO A 77 -25.98 -13.04 -3.68
C PRO A 77 -26.47 -14.27 -2.91
N MET A 78 -26.77 -15.36 -3.61
CA MET A 78 -27.20 -16.63 -3.06
C MET A 78 -26.77 -17.75 -4.03
N PRO A 79 -26.80 -19.03 -3.60
CA PRO A 79 -26.52 -20.16 -4.49
C PRO A 79 -27.27 -20.09 -5.82
N ALA A 80 -26.60 -20.49 -6.90
CA ALA A 80 -27.09 -20.30 -8.27
C ALA A 80 -28.51 -20.84 -8.46
N GLU A 81 -28.80 -22.02 -7.91
CA GLU A 81 -30.13 -22.67 -7.98
C GLU A 81 -31.25 -21.81 -7.40
N MET A 82 -30.97 -21.05 -6.32
CA MET A 82 -31.94 -20.11 -5.73
C MET A 82 -31.98 -18.79 -6.49
N TYR A 83 -30.84 -18.36 -7.03
CA TYR A 83 -30.75 -17.09 -7.73
C TYR A 83 -31.46 -17.11 -9.09
N GLU A 84 -31.49 -18.26 -9.78
CA GLU A 84 -32.21 -18.46 -11.04
C GLU A 84 -33.71 -18.09 -10.94
N ALA A 85 -34.31 -18.16 -9.75
CA ALA A 85 -35.70 -17.77 -9.53
C ALA A 85 -35.97 -16.27 -9.73
N ASP A 86 -34.93 -15.43 -9.83
CA ASP A 86 -35.04 -13.99 -10.11
C ASP A 86 -34.99 -13.65 -11.61
N PHE A 87 -34.92 -14.66 -12.47
CA PHE A 87 -34.77 -14.51 -13.92
C PHE A 87 -35.91 -15.25 -14.65
N ASP A 88 -36.33 -14.69 -15.79
CA ASP A 88 -37.36 -15.27 -16.65
C ASP A 88 -36.92 -15.22 -18.13
N GLY A 89 -37.35 -16.21 -18.92
CA GLY A 89 -37.22 -16.18 -20.38
C GLY A 89 -35.78 -16.07 -20.89
N GLU A 90 -35.50 -15.08 -21.74
CA GLU A 90 -34.19 -14.85 -22.36
C GLU A 90 -33.09 -14.51 -21.34
N ASP A 91 -33.44 -13.82 -20.24
CA ASP A 91 -32.47 -13.42 -19.21
C ASP A 91 -31.92 -14.63 -18.44
N LEU A 92 -32.75 -15.65 -18.19
CA LEU A 92 -32.32 -16.89 -17.53
C LEU A 92 -31.36 -17.70 -18.41
N GLU A 93 -31.64 -17.79 -19.71
CA GLU A 93 -30.76 -18.48 -20.67
C GLU A 93 -29.43 -17.75 -20.83
N ARG A 94 -29.44 -16.42 -20.81
CA ARG A 94 -28.24 -15.58 -20.83
C ARG A 94 -27.40 -15.78 -19.58
N PHE A 95 -28.02 -15.75 -18.40
CA PHE A 95 -27.38 -16.03 -17.11
C PHE A 95 -26.69 -17.40 -17.11
N ARG A 96 -27.41 -18.46 -17.49
CA ARG A 96 -26.85 -19.82 -17.58
C ARG A 96 -25.70 -19.94 -18.58
N THR A 97 -25.82 -19.29 -19.73
CA THR A 97 -24.76 -19.27 -20.75
C THR A 97 -23.48 -18.64 -20.20
N LEU A 98 -23.60 -17.53 -19.48
CA LEU A 98 -22.47 -16.85 -18.85
C LEU A 98 -21.81 -17.72 -17.77
N LEU A 99 -22.58 -18.40 -16.92
CA LEU A 99 -22.03 -19.26 -15.86
C LEU A 99 -21.18 -20.42 -16.37
N VAL A 100 -21.35 -20.84 -17.63
CA VAL A 100 -20.62 -21.98 -18.22
C VAL A 100 -19.37 -21.53 -18.98
N ASP A 101 -19.16 -20.23 -19.24
CA ASP A 101 -17.94 -19.73 -19.88
C ASP A 101 -16.71 -19.95 -18.97
N GLU A 102 -15.65 -20.56 -19.49
CA GLU A 102 -14.43 -20.89 -18.73
C GLU A 102 -13.71 -19.67 -18.13
N ARG A 103 -14.01 -18.46 -18.61
CA ARG A 103 -13.46 -17.20 -18.12
C ARG A 103 -14.31 -16.57 -17.03
N VAL A 104 -15.45 -17.17 -16.71
CA VAL A 104 -16.35 -16.76 -15.62
C VAL A 104 -16.04 -17.63 -14.39
N SER A 105 -15.57 -17.00 -13.31
CA SER A 105 -15.44 -17.65 -12.01
C SER A 105 -16.67 -17.35 -11.17
N VAL A 106 -17.24 -18.35 -10.49
CA VAL A 106 -18.46 -18.18 -9.68
C VAL A 106 -18.08 -18.21 -8.21
N THR A 107 -18.51 -17.19 -7.47
CA THR A 107 -18.41 -17.10 -6.01
C THR A 107 -19.80 -16.90 -5.44
N GLU A 108 -20.30 -17.89 -4.69
CA GLU A 108 -21.60 -17.79 -4.02
C GLU A 108 -21.43 -17.21 -2.61
N LEU A 109 -22.22 -16.19 -2.27
CA LEU A 109 -22.21 -15.64 -0.93
C LEU A 109 -22.89 -16.60 0.07
N PRO A 110 -22.40 -16.65 1.31
CA PRO A 110 -22.89 -17.60 2.28
C PRO A 110 -24.30 -17.25 2.76
N VAL A 111 -25.18 -18.24 2.76
CA VAL A 111 -26.52 -18.13 3.34
C VAL A 111 -26.49 -18.62 4.79
N LEU A 112 -26.79 -17.73 5.74
CA LEU A 112 -26.77 -18.04 7.18
C LEU A 112 -27.95 -18.92 7.61
N ASP A 113 -29.14 -18.70 7.03
CA ASP A 113 -30.35 -19.49 7.26
C ASP A 113 -31.04 -19.72 5.90
N SER A 114 -30.95 -20.95 5.40
CA SER A 114 -31.57 -21.35 4.13
C SER A 114 -33.08 -21.57 4.24
N GLU A 115 -33.63 -21.75 5.45
CA GLU A 115 -35.06 -21.99 5.66
C GLU A 115 -35.85 -20.66 5.75
N ASN A 116 -35.26 -19.61 6.32
CA ASN A 116 -35.81 -18.24 6.36
C ASN A 116 -34.88 -17.23 5.68
N LEU A 117 -34.65 -17.41 4.39
CA LEU A 117 -33.76 -16.54 3.62
C LEU A 117 -34.28 -15.09 3.57
N ASP A 118 -33.60 -14.19 4.27
CA ASP A 118 -33.73 -12.75 4.05
C ASP A 118 -32.98 -12.37 2.76
N ARG A 119 -33.73 -12.29 1.65
CA ARG A 119 -33.16 -12.00 0.33
C ARG A 119 -32.62 -10.57 0.26
N ASP A 120 -33.26 -9.62 0.91
CA ASP A 120 -32.81 -8.21 0.92
C ASP A 120 -31.45 -8.12 1.61
N HIS A 121 -31.25 -8.87 2.70
CA HIS A 121 -29.95 -8.96 3.36
C HIS A 121 -28.86 -9.55 2.44
N GLN A 122 -29.18 -10.53 1.60
CA GLN A 122 -28.21 -11.09 0.64
C GLN A 122 -27.75 -10.07 -0.41
N TYR A 123 -28.66 -9.22 -0.89
CA TYR A 123 -28.30 -8.13 -1.79
C TYR A 123 -27.46 -7.05 -1.09
N VAL A 124 -27.67 -6.82 0.21
CA VAL A 124 -26.78 -5.96 1.02
C VAL A 124 -25.38 -6.57 1.15
N LEU A 125 -25.27 -7.89 1.35
CA LEU A 125 -23.97 -8.57 1.38
C LEU A 125 -23.24 -8.46 0.03
N LEU A 126 -23.96 -8.59 -1.08
CA LEU A 126 -23.41 -8.35 -2.42
C LEU A 126 -22.94 -6.91 -2.61
N LYS A 127 -23.73 -5.93 -2.17
CA LYS A 127 -23.30 -4.52 -2.16
C LYS A 127 -22.00 -4.36 -1.39
N ASP A 128 -21.93 -4.89 -0.17
CA ASP A 128 -20.76 -4.76 0.69
C ASP A 128 -19.53 -5.40 0.05
N TYR A 129 -19.69 -6.54 -0.62
CA TYR A 129 -18.65 -7.15 -1.44
C TYR A 129 -18.14 -6.15 -2.50
N LEU A 130 -19.04 -5.64 -3.35
CA LEU A 130 -18.68 -4.77 -4.46
C LEU A 130 -17.99 -3.51 -3.97
N VAL A 131 -18.49 -2.89 -2.90
CA VAL A 131 -17.94 -1.66 -2.32
C VAL A 131 -16.52 -1.85 -1.78
N ARG A 132 -16.28 -2.98 -1.12
CA ARG A 132 -14.99 -3.31 -0.49
C ARG A 132 -13.94 -3.73 -1.52
N ARG A 133 -14.31 -4.59 -2.47
CA ARG A 133 -13.37 -5.21 -3.42
C ARG A 133 -13.03 -4.37 -4.63
N SER A 134 -13.93 -3.48 -5.06
CA SER A 134 -13.73 -2.73 -6.30
C SER A 134 -12.67 -1.63 -6.16
N ASN A 135 -11.74 -1.60 -7.11
CA ASN A 135 -10.83 -0.47 -7.31
C ASN A 135 -11.49 0.65 -8.11
N LEU A 136 -12.42 0.27 -8.99
CA LEU A 136 -13.26 1.14 -9.81
C LEU A 136 -14.67 0.54 -9.86
N LEU A 137 -15.71 1.38 -9.85
CA LEU A 137 -17.08 0.94 -10.09
C LEU A 137 -17.57 1.46 -11.44
N ILE A 138 -18.11 0.59 -12.29
CA ILE A 138 -18.89 0.99 -13.47
C ILE A 138 -20.37 0.87 -13.09
N ALA A 139 -21.10 1.97 -13.23
CA ALA A 139 -22.51 2.05 -12.86
C ALA A 139 -23.36 2.41 -14.08
N LEU A 140 -24.25 1.50 -14.49
CA LEU A 140 -25.28 1.79 -15.50
C LEU A 140 -26.51 2.33 -14.77
N TRP A 141 -26.54 3.64 -14.59
CA TRP A 141 -27.42 4.33 -13.64
C TRP A 141 -27.96 5.63 -14.25
N ASP A 142 -29.19 5.99 -13.90
CA ASP A 142 -29.89 7.21 -14.33
C ASP A 142 -29.63 8.42 -13.41
N GLY A 143 -28.99 8.20 -12.25
CA GLY A 143 -28.72 9.26 -11.26
C GLY A 143 -29.81 9.38 -10.18
N GLU A 144 -30.88 8.58 -10.25
CA GLU A 144 -31.99 8.63 -9.29
C GLU A 144 -31.73 7.77 -8.06
N VAL A 145 -32.00 8.33 -6.87
CA VAL A 145 -31.84 7.66 -5.57
C VAL A 145 -33.16 7.03 -5.16
N THR A 146 -33.22 5.70 -5.13
CA THR A 146 -34.47 4.96 -4.87
C THR A 146 -34.67 4.57 -3.41
N GLY A 147 -33.63 4.66 -2.58
CA GLY A 147 -33.66 4.24 -1.17
C GLY A 147 -33.73 2.72 -0.95
N LEU A 148 -33.61 1.92 -2.03
CA LEU A 148 -33.62 0.47 -1.95
C LEU A 148 -32.26 -0.06 -1.46
N ALA A 149 -32.26 -0.77 -0.34
CA ALA A 149 -31.06 -1.41 0.19
C ALA A 149 -30.52 -2.45 -0.80
N GLY A 150 -29.22 -2.39 -1.11
CA GLY A 150 -28.59 -3.25 -2.11
C GLY A 150 -28.91 -2.89 -3.57
N GLY A 151 -29.69 -1.84 -3.83
CA GLY A 151 -29.96 -1.33 -5.17
C GLY A 151 -28.79 -0.55 -5.77
N THR A 152 -28.84 -0.27 -7.08
CA THR A 152 -27.79 0.44 -7.84
C THR A 152 -27.36 1.76 -7.19
N SER A 153 -28.32 2.60 -6.77
CA SER A 153 -28.01 3.87 -6.11
C SER A 153 -27.35 3.68 -4.75
N ASP A 154 -27.77 2.67 -3.98
CA ASP A 154 -27.16 2.35 -2.68
C ASP A 154 -25.71 1.86 -2.84
N VAL A 155 -25.43 1.05 -3.87
CA VAL A 155 -24.07 0.61 -4.23
C VAL A 155 -23.19 1.79 -4.62
N VAL A 156 -23.65 2.66 -5.53
CA VAL A 156 -22.89 3.82 -6.02
C VAL A 156 -22.56 4.78 -4.87
N LEU A 157 -23.56 5.16 -4.08
CA LEU A 157 -23.37 6.09 -2.96
C LEU A 157 -22.48 5.51 -1.87
N SER A 158 -22.71 4.23 -1.49
CA SER A 158 -21.87 3.53 -0.51
C SER A 158 -20.41 3.44 -0.99
N TYR A 159 -20.19 3.14 -2.27
CA TYR A 159 -18.84 3.08 -2.85
C TYR A 159 -18.16 4.45 -2.85
N LEU A 160 -18.88 5.53 -3.10
CA LEU A 160 -18.35 6.90 -2.99
C LEU A 160 -18.17 7.37 -1.53
N GLY A 161 -18.64 6.61 -0.54
CA GLY A 161 -18.62 6.98 0.87
C GLY A 161 -19.63 8.08 1.22
N ILE A 162 -20.75 8.13 0.49
CA ILE A 162 -21.86 9.05 0.71
C ILE A 162 -22.96 8.31 1.45
N GLU A 163 -23.56 8.93 2.47
CA GLU A 163 -24.68 8.34 3.20
C GLU A 163 -25.90 8.14 2.29
N THR A 164 -26.47 6.95 2.33
CA THR A 164 -27.50 6.51 1.36
C THR A 164 -28.91 6.98 1.71
N ASN A 165 -29.08 7.55 2.91
CA ASN A 165 -30.33 8.13 3.39
C ASN A 165 -30.49 9.62 3.11
N SER A 166 -29.52 10.27 2.43
CA SER A 166 -29.61 11.70 2.13
C SER A 166 -30.68 11.95 1.05
N PRO A 167 -31.82 12.59 1.38
CA PRO A 167 -32.98 12.66 0.49
C PRO A 167 -32.79 13.60 -0.71
N ASN A 168 -31.74 14.45 -0.69
CA ASN A 168 -31.45 15.40 -1.75
C ASN A 168 -29.99 15.23 -2.20
N LEU A 169 -29.77 14.35 -3.18
CA LEU A 169 -28.46 14.19 -3.79
C LEU A 169 -28.16 15.42 -4.66
N GLN A 170 -27.14 16.19 -4.28
CA GLN A 170 -26.65 17.30 -5.08
C GLN A 170 -25.50 16.84 -5.98
N LYS A 171 -25.69 16.97 -7.29
CA LYS A 171 -24.64 16.73 -8.30
C LYS A 171 -24.05 18.05 -8.79
N LEU A 172 -22.73 18.21 -8.65
CA LEU A 172 -21.97 19.37 -9.10
C LEU A 172 -21.09 19.00 -10.30
N SER A 173 -21.04 19.84 -11.34
CA SER A 173 -20.11 19.65 -12.45
C SER A 173 -18.85 20.50 -12.25
N ARG A 174 -17.66 19.89 -12.25
CA ARG A 174 -16.38 20.61 -12.14
C ARG A 174 -15.23 19.90 -12.82
N SER A 175 -14.13 20.62 -13.04
CA SER A 175 -12.86 20.02 -13.48
C SER A 175 -12.21 19.21 -12.36
N SER A 176 -11.41 18.21 -12.74
CA SER A 176 -10.65 17.43 -11.77
C SER A 176 -9.55 18.29 -11.10
N ASN A 177 -9.24 17.99 -9.85
CA ASN A 177 -8.14 18.62 -9.13
C ASN A 177 -7.36 17.61 -8.28
N SER A 178 -6.28 18.07 -7.61
CA SER A 178 -5.41 17.20 -6.81
C SER A 178 -6.03 16.64 -5.53
N GLY A 179 -7.21 17.11 -5.14
CA GLY A 179 -8.00 16.61 -4.02
C GLY A 179 -8.90 15.43 -4.39
N ASP A 180 -9.08 15.14 -5.68
CA ASP A 180 -9.90 14.04 -6.17
C ASP A 180 -9.10 12.72 -6.11
N ASP A 181 -8.78 12.27 -4.89
CA ASP A 181 -7.97 11.07 -4.60
C ASP A 181 -8.79 9.89 -4.04
N GLY A 182 -10.12 10.01 -4.08
CA GLY A 182 -11.07 9.05 -3.53
C GLY A 182 -11.34 7.84 -4.43
N ASN A 183 -12.51 7.25 -4.19
CA ASN A 183 -13.10 6.22 -5.04
C ASN A 183 -13.72 6.87 -6.28
N LEU A 184 -13.66 6.18 -7.43
CA LEU A 184 -14.11 6.70 -8.72
C LEU A 184 -15.19 5.79 -9.31
N VAL A 185 -16.31 6.39 -9.70
CA VAL A 185 -17.36 5.69 -10.45
C VAL A 185 -17.36 6.19 -11.89
N ILE A 186 -17.34 5.28 -12.85
CA ILE A 186 -17.71 5.59 -14.23
C ILE A 186 -19.21 5.34 -14.35
N SER A 187 -19.99 6.41 -14.35
CA SER A 187 -21.44 6.30 -14.50
C SER A 187 -21.79 6.42 -15.99
N ILE A 188 -22.43 5.40 -16.54
CA ILE A 188 -22.98 5.39 -17.89
C ILE A 188 -24.48 5.67 -17.74
N SER A 189 -24.92 6.81 -18.27
CA SER A 189 -26.30 7.24 -18.16
C SER A 189 -27.21 6.24 -18.85
N THR A 190 -28.02 5.55 -18.05
CA THR A 190 -28.88 4.46 -18.52
C THR A 190 -30.28 4.69 -17.98
N PRO A 191 -31.21 5.27 -18.78
CA PRO A 191 -32.58 5.47 -18.35
C PRO A 191 -33.30 4.12 -18.23
N ARG A 192 -34.35 4.08 -17.41
CA ARG A 192 -35.21 2.90 -17.25
C ARG A 192 -36.34 2.87 -18.27
N VAL A 193 -36.82 1.67 -18.63
CA VAL A 193 -37.92 1.47 -19.60
C VAL A 193 -39.17 2.29 -19.26
N TRP A 194 -39.49 2.42 -17.98
CA TRP A 194 -40.67 3.16 -17.51
C TRP A 194 -40.42 4.65 -17.23
N SER A 195 -39.18 5.13 -17.38
CA SER A 195 -38.84 6.54 -17.13
C SER A 195 -39.28 7.44 -18.29
N GLU A 196 -39.58 8.71 -17.98
CA GLU A 196 -39.92 9.72 -19.00
C GLU A 196 -38.76 10.02 -19.97
N TYR A 197 -37.55 9.54 -19.64
CA TYR A 197 -36.33 9.73 -20.41
C TYR A 197 -35.88 8.47 -21.15
N ALA A 198 -36.78 7.51 -21.42
CA ALA A 198 -36.46 6.27 -22.12
C ALA A 198 -35.84 6.46 -23.53
N ASP A 199 -36.03 7.65 -24.14
CA ASP A 199 -35.41 8.08 -25.41
C ASP A 199 -34.20 9.04 -25.22
N GLY A 200 -33.65 9.13 -24.01
CA GLY A 200 -32.58 10.06 -23.65
C GLY A 200 -31.22 9.75 -24.29
N GLU A 201 -30.28 10.70 -24.17
CA GLU A 201 -28.90 10.49 -24.62
C GLU A 201 -28.13 9.57 -23.65
N VAL A 202 -27.46 8.55 -24.19
CA VAL A 202 -26.52 7.72 -23.43
C VAL A 202 -25.14 8.37 -23.51
N GLY A 203 -24.65 8.82 -22.36
CA GLY A 203 -23.30 9.32 -22.17
C GLY A 203 -22.63 8.67 -20.98
N PHE A 204 -21.42 9.12 -20.65
CA PHE A 204 -20.74 8.71 -19.43
C PHE A 204 -20.19 9.92 -18.68
N GLU A 205 -20.06 9.77 -17.37
CA GLU A 205 -19.45 10.76 -16.48
C GLU A 205 -18.58 10.08 -15.42
N TYR A 206 -17.62 10.84 -14.90
CA TYR A 206 -16.75 10.41 -13.81
C TYR A 206 -17.29 10.96 -12.50
N LEU A 207 -17.81 10.12 -11.61
CA LEU A 207 -18.35 10.55 -10.32
C LEU A 207 -17.34 10.33 -9.19
N VAL A 208 -17.21 11.36 -8.35
CA VAL A 208 -16.44 11.33 -7.10
C VAL A 208 -17.26 11.94 -5.96
N SER A 209 -16.89 11.65 -4.72
CA SER A 209 -17.49 12.30 -3.54
C SER A 209 -16.95 13.71 -3.35
N GLU A 210 -17.82 14.65 -3.00
CA GLU A 210 -17.42 16.01 -2.59
C GLU A 210 -17.00 16.09 -1.12
N GLY A 211 -17.12 14.98 -0.37
CA GLY A 211 -16.85 14.93 1.07
C GLY A 211 -17.91 15.63 1.93
N ALA A 212 -18.94 16.22 1.31
CA ALA A 212 -20.13 16.69 1.98
C ALA A 212 -21.25 15.64 1.87
N GLU A 213 -22.08 15.57 2.91
CA GLU A 213 -23.21 14.65 2.95
C GLU A 213 -24.16 14.91 1.77
N GLY A 214 -24.60 13.84 1.10
CA GLY A 214 -25.49 13.93 -0.06
C GLY A 214 -24.93 14.72 -1.26
N CYS A 215 -23.61 14.93 -1.36
CA CYS A 215 -23.00 15.70 -2.46
C CYS A 215 -22.00 14.85 -3.25
N LEU A 216 -22.15 14.82 -4.57
CA LEU A 216 -21.18 14.23 -5.49
C LEU A 216 -20.79 15.22 -6.59
N ALA A 217 -19.64 14.99 -7.20
CA ALA A 217 -19.18 15.74 -8.36
C ALA A 217 -19.07 14.85 -9.60
N SER A 218 -19.58 15.37 -10.70
CA SER A 218 -19.35 14.90 -12.06
C SER A 218 -18.14 15.65 -12.63
N LEU A 219 -17.08 14.90 -12.94
CA LEU A 219 -15.81 15.43 -13.41
C LEU A 219 -15.76 15.44 -14.93
N ILE A 220 -15.32 16.58 -15.48
CA ILE A 220 -15.20 16.79 -16.93
C ILE A 220 -14.03 15.98 -17.51
N ASP A 221 -13.00 15.77 -16.71
CA ASP A 221 -11.73 15.15 -17.09
C ASP A 221 -11.31 14.08 -16.08
N PHE A 222 -10.58 13.07 -16.56
CA PHE A 222 -10.13 11.97 -15.72
C PHE A 222 -9.14 12.47 -14.64
N PRO A 223 -9.34 12.15 -13.35
CA PRO A 223 -8.49 12.67 -12.28
C PRO A 223 -7.04 12.20 -12.39
N LYS A 224 -6.12 13.15 -12.49
CA LYS A 224 -4.68 12.87 -12.63
C LYS A 224 -4.12 12.08 -11.43
N THR A 225 -4.59 12.38 -10.21
CA THR A 225 -4.22 11.69 -8.97
C THR A 225 -4.57 10.21 -9.02
N ILE A 226 -5.75 9.87 -9.51
CA ILE A 226 -6.20 8.48 -9.70
C ILE A 226 -5.36 7.81 -10.80
N PHE A 227 -5.07 8.52 -11.89
CA PHE A 227 -4.21 7.99 -12.96
C PHE A 227 -2.80 7.65 -12.45
N ASP A 228 -2.17 8.58 -11.72
CA ASP A 228 -0.83 8.36 -11.14
C ASP A 228 -0.85 7.21 -10.11
N ARG A 229 -1.93 7.10 -9.31
CA ARG A 229 -2.17 6.00 -8.37
C ARG A 229 -2.21 4.64 -9.07
N TRP A 230 -3.03 4.49 -10.12
CA TRP A 230 -3.16 3.25 -10.89
C TRP A 230 -1.90 2.90 -11.66
N LYS A 231 -1.19 3.90 -12.21
CA LYS A 231 0.11 3.70 -12.84
C LYS A 231 1.15 3.15 -11.86
N ASN A 232 1.19 3.67 -10.63
CA ASN A 232 2.08 3.15 -9.59
C ASN A 232 1.68 1.72 -9.19
N PHE A 233 0.38 1.40 -9.17
CA PHE A 233 -0.09 0.04 -8.93
C PHE A 233 0.38 -0.93 -10.04
N ASN A 234 0.20 -0.56 -11.31
CA ASN A 234 0.72 -1.33 -12.44
C ASN A 234 2.25 -1.49 -12.39
N SER A 235 2.97 -0.45 -11.93
CA SER A 235 4.43 -0.54 -11.74
C SER A 235 4.81 -1.51 -10.62
N TYR A 236 4.02 -1.61 -9.55
CA TYR A 236 4.23 -2.63 -8.52
C TYR A 236 4.00 -4.04 -9.10
N ALA A 237 2.91 -4.25 -9.83
CA ALA A 237 2.62 -5.52 -10.51
C ALA A 237 3.77 -5.94 -11.44
N ALA A 238 4.32 -5.00 -12.22
CA ALA A 238 5.48 -5.26 -13.08
C ALA A 238 6.73 -5.72 -12.29
N GLU A 239 7.00 -5.17 -11.11
CA GLU A 239 8.10 -5.61 -10.25
C GLU A 239 7.79 -6.95 -9.57
N ARG A 240 6.53 -7.16 -9.16
CA ARG A 240 6.02 -8.39 -8.55
C ARG A 240 6.16 -9.62 -9.45
N PHE A 241 6.01 -9.45 -10.76
CA PHE A 241 6.23 -10.52 -11.74
C PHE A 241 7.67 -10.60 -12.26
N SER A 242 8.60 -9.82 -11.70
CA SER A 242 10.02 -9.87 -12.07
C SER A 242 10.83 -10.81 -11.18
N THR A 243 12.04 -11.16 -11.62
CA THR A 243 13.02 -11.94 -10.82
C THR A 243 13.74 -11.11 -9.75
N ASN A 244 13.39 -9.83 -9.61
CA ASN A 244 14.08 -8.91 -8.70
C ASN A 244 13.88 -9.34 -7.24
N GLY A 245 14.98 -9.56 -6.52
CA GLY A 245 14.93 -9.90 -5.09
C GLY A 245 14.43 -11.33 -4.78
N GLU A 246 14.21 -12.18 -5.78
CA GLU A 246 13.70 -13.56 -5.59
C GLU A 246 14.58 -14.44 -4.72
N SER A 247 15.89 -14.20 -4.74
CA SER A 247 16.84 -14.91 -3.88
C SER A 247 16.86 -14.42 -2.42
N ILE A 248 16.06 -13.42 -2.06
CA ILE A 248 16.01 -12.92 -0.68
C ILE A 248 15.12 -13.84 0.14
N VAL A 249 15.65 -14.33 1.25
CA VAL A 249 14.87 -15.09 2.23
C VAL A 249 13.88 -14.13 2.90
N SER A 250 12.59 -14.44 2.78
CA SER A 250 11.48 -13.77 3.47
C SER A 250 10.97 -14.63 4.62
N TYR A 251 10.29 -14.00 5.57
CA TYR A 251 9.47 -14.73 6.54
C TYR A 251 8.35 -15.46 5.79
N ASP A 252 8.06 -16.70 6.19
CA ASP A 252 6.97 -17.50 5.62
C ASP A 252 5.77 -17.41 6.58
N LEU A 253 4.66 -16.85 6.09
CA LEU A 253 3.45 -16.77 6.87
C LEU A 253 2.74 -18.10 6.94
N PHE A 254 2.89 -18.99 5.96
CA PHE A 254 2.06 -20.19 5.77
C PHE A 254 2.57 -21.42 6.55
N SER A 255 1.64 -22.30 6.92
CA SER A 255 1.91 -23.61 7.52
C SER A 255 0.97 -24.64 6.92
N GLU A 256 1.48 -25.82 6.58
CA GLU A 256 0.67 -26.92 6.01
C GLU A 256 -0.50 -27.36 6.91
N ASN A 257 -0.45 -27.02 8.20
CA ASN A 257 -1.50 -27.31 9.18
C ASN A 257 -2.57 -26.20 9.32
N ASP A 258 -2.54 -25.17 8.48
CA ASP A 258 -3.52 -24.08 8.52
C ASP A 258 -4.91 -24.60 8.09
N PRO A 259 -5.93 -24.53 8.96
CA PRO A 259 -7.24 -25.13 8.71
C PRO A 259 -8.00 -24.40 7.58
N ASP A 260 -8.68 -25.16 6.70
CA ASP A 260 -9.71 -24.75 5.70
C ASP A 260 -9.42 -23.55 4.77
N LEU A 261 -8.26 -22.91 4.90
CA LEU A 261 -7.84 -21.68 4.23
C LEU A 261 -6.71 -21.90 3.22
N VAL A 262 -6.31 -23.15 2.97
CA VAL A 262 -5.04 -23.50 2.29
C VAL A 262 -4.81 -22.70 1.00
N ALA A 263 -5.81 -22.58 0.12
CA ALA A 263 -5.63 -21.88 -1.15
C ALA A 263 -5.53 -20.34 -0.98
N ALA A 264 -6.49 -19.71 -0.29
CA ALA A 264 -6.51 -18.25 -0.12
C ALA A 264 -5.37 -17.76 0.79
N ALA A 265 -5.07 -18.49 1.86
CA ALA A 265 -3.95 -18.19 2.75
C ALA A 265 -2.60 -18.38 2.05
N ASN A 266 -2.46 -19.39 1.18
CA ASN A 266 -1.23 -19.54 0.38
C ASN A 266 -1.07 -18.39 -0.62
N LEU A 267 -2.15 -17.97 -1.30
CA LEU A 267 -2.10 -16.81 -2.20
C LEU A 267 -1.71 -15.51 -1.46
N LEU A 268 -2.25 -15.29 -0.26
CA LEU A 268 -1.84 -14.16 0.59
C LEU A 268 -0.37 -14.28 1.01
N ASN A 269 0.10 -15.47 1.37
CA ASN A 269 1.49 -15.70 1.74
C ASN A 269 2.46 -15.46 0.58
N GLU A 270 2.14 -15.94 -0.63
CA GLU A 270 2.94 -15.70 -1.83
C GLU A 270 3.05 -14.21 -2.14
N GLU A 271 1.95 -13.46 -1.97
CA GLU A 271 1.95 -12.02 -2.15
C GLU A 271 2.75 -11.29 -1.06
N PHE A 272 2.63 -11.72 0.20
CA PHE A 272 3.44 -11.23 1.31
C PHE A 272 4.94 -11.41 1.04
N ILE A 273 5.36 -12.63 0.69
CA ILE A 273 6.76 -12.97 0.43
C ILE A 273 7.31 -12.06 -0.67
N ARG A 274 6.56 -11.87 -1.77
CA ARG A 274 7.03 -11.00 -2.83
C ARG A 274 7.09 -9.52 -2.46
N ALA A 275 6.08 -9.01 -1.76
CA ALA A 275 6.09 -7.64 -1.27
C ALA A 275 7.30 -7.40 -0.34
N ASP A 276 7.58 -8.32 0.59
CA ASP A 276 8.70 -8.20 1.54
C ASP A 276 10.07 -8.32 0.86
N GLN A 277 10.24 -9.26 -0.08
CA GLN A 277 11.48 -9.39 -0.86
C GLN A 277 11.79 -8.12 -1.66
N LEU A 278 10.79 -7.55 -2.34
CA LEU A 278 10.95 -6.29 -3.08
C LEU A 278 11.22 -5.13 -2.13
N ALA A 279 10.61 -5.10 -0.94
CA ALA A 279 10.88 -4.11 0.09
C ALA A 279 12.34 -4.17 0.53
N ILE A 280 12.85 -5.36 0.87
CA ILE A 280 14.25 -5.57 1.32
C ILE A 280 15.24 -5.25 0.20
N GLN A 281 14.95 -5.65 -1.04
CA GLN A 281 15.81 -5.37 -2.19
C GLN A 281 15.95 -3.86 -2.44
N ASN A 282 14.84 -3.12 -2.36
CA ASN A 282 14.85 -1.68 -2.52
C ASN A 282 15.47 -0.97 -1.31
N GLN A 283 15.33 -1.51 -0.10
CA GLN A 283 16.06 -1.04 1.09
C GLN A 283 17.56 -1.09 0.87
N LYS A 284 18.09 -2.26 0.46
CA LYS A 284 19.53 -2.46 0.21
C LYS A 284 20.07 -1.47 -0.82
N ARG A 285 19.33 -1.22 -1.90
CA ARG A 285 19.70 -0.25 -2.94
C ARG A 285 19.71 1.19 -2.41
N SER A 286 18.69 1.55 -1.62
CA SER A 286 18.60 2.87 -1.00
C SER A 286 19.72 3.09 0.00
N ASP A 287 19.99 2.13 0.88
CA ASP A 287 21.04 2.19 1.88
C ASP A 287 22.43 2.29 1.23
N MET A 288 22.67 1.54 0.17
CA MET A 288 23.90 1.62 -0.61
C MET A 288 24.09 3.01 -1.23
N LEU A 289 23.01 3.60 -1.76
CA LEU A 289 23.03 4.96 -2.30
C LEU A 289 23.36 6.00 -1.22
N PHE A 290 22.73 5.92 -0.04
CA PHE A 290 23.03 6.84 1.07
C PHE A 290 24.45 6.70 1.60
N LYS A 291 24.94 5.47 1.76
CA LYS A 291 26.34 5.21 2.11
C LYS A 291 27.29 5.77 1.06
N GLY A 292 26.93 5.64 -0.22
CA GLY A 292 27.64 6.26 -1.33
C GLY A 292 27.76 7.78 -1.18
N PHE A 293 26.65 8.48 -0.92
CA PHE A 293 26.68 9.93 -0.68
C PHE A 293 27.54 10.31 0.51
N GLY A 294 27.41 9.60 1.64
CA GLY A 294 28.23 9.85 2.83
C GLY A 294 29.74 9.68 2.56
N LEU A 295 30.11 8.60 1.86
CA LEU A 295 31.51 8.33 1.50
C LEU A 295 32.05 9.38 0.53
N MET A 296 31.25 9.82 -0.44
CA MET A 296 31.65 10.88 -1.37
C MET A 296 31.82 12.23 -0.69
N ALA A 297 30.90 12.61 0.19
CA ALA A 297 31.01 13.83 0.98
C ALA A 297 32.26 13.80 1.89
N GLY A 298 32.54 12.64 2.53
CA GLY A 298 33.77 12.42 3.30
C GLY A 298 35.03 12.53 2.46
N ALA A 299 35.06 11.89 1.28
CA ALA A 299 36.17 11.98 0.35
C ALA A 299 36.40 13.40 -0.15
N MET A 300 35.32 14.13 -0.48
CA MET A 300 35.39 15.54 -0.88
C MET A 300 35.95 16.43 0.23
N GLY A 301 35.45 16.28 1.46
CA GLY A 301 35.94 17.04 2.60
C GLY A 301 37.41 16.71 2.92
N LEU A 302 37.80 15.44 2.82
CA LEU A 302 39.20 15.01 2.96
C LEU A 302 40.09 15.63 1.87
N LEU A 303 39.70 15.56 0.59
CA LEU A 303 40.45 16.14 -0.52
C LEU A 303 40.64 17.64 -0.34
N PHE A 304 39.59 18.34 0.10
CA PHE A 304 39.67 19.77 0.40
C PHE A 304 40.62 20.05 1.56
N LEU A 305 40.56 19.26 2.63
CA LEU A 305 41.43 19.41 3.80
C LEU A 305 42.91 19.14 3.44
N VAL A 306 43.18 18.11 2.63
CA VAL A 306 44.51 17.78 2.11
C VAL A 306 45.03 18.93 1.26
N TYR A 307 44.21 19.47 0.35
CA TYR A 307 44.56 20.62 -0.47
C TYR A 307 44.91 21.86 0.37
N ALA A 308 44.11 22.12 1.40
CA ALA A 308 44.23 23.31 2.24
C ALA A 308 45.39 23.26 3.25
N LYS A 309 45.78 22.06 3.72
CA LYS A 309 46.73 21.91 4.83
C LYS A 309 48.01 21.14 4.50
N LEU A 310 47.97 20.18 3.57
CA LEU A 310 49.12 19.31 3.29
C LEU A 310 49.77 19.63 1.95
N ALA A 311 48.99 19.71 0.87
CA ALA A 311 49.52 19.84 -0.47
C ALA A 311 48.56 20.56 -1.41
N SER A 312 48.90 21.79 -1.81
CA SER A 312 48.08 22.64 -2.69
C SER A 312 48.18 22.27 -4.18
N MET A 313 48.13 20.97 -4.49
CA MET A 313 48.17 20.47 -5.86
C MET A 313 46.78 20.56 -6.52
N LYS A 314 46.73 21.05 -7.77
CA LYS A 314 45.48 21.19 -8.54
C LYS A 314 44.73 19.87 -8.72
N ILE A 315 45.43 18.72 -8.67
CA ILE A 315 44.83 17.39 -8.81
C ILE A 315 43.73 17.13 -7.76
N PHE A 316 43.88 17.63 -6.53
CA PHE A 316 42.87 17.44 -5.48
C PHE A 316 41.58 18.23 -5.76
N LEU A 317 41.70 19.43 -6.33
CA LEU A 317 40.54 20.21 -6.76
C LEU A 317 39.83 19.57 -7.96
N VAL A 318 40.59 19.02 -8.91
CA VAL A 318 40.01 18.27 -10.04
C VAL A 318 39.27 17.03 -9.53
N ALA A 319 39.90 16.25 -8.63
CA ALA A 319 39.26 15.07 -8.02
C ALA A 319 37.99 15.45 -7.23
N TYR A 320 38.01 16.57 -6.50
CA TYR A 320 36.84 17.10 -5.81
C TYR A 320 35.69 17.40 -6.78
N LEU A 321 35.97 18.08 -7.90
CA LEU A 321 34.97 18.41 -8.92
C LEU A 321 34.38 17.15 -9.58
N VAL A 322 35.23 16.14 -9.85
CA VAL A 322 34.78 14.85 -10.41
C VAL A 322 33.85 14.13 -9.42
N LEU A 323 34.20 14.08 -8.13
CA LEU A 323 33.32 13.50 -7.11
C LEU A 323 31.99 14.26 -7.00
N PHE A 324 32.01 15.59 -7.05
CA PHE A 324 30.79 16.38 -7.03
C PHE A 324 29.87 16.06 -8.22
N ALA A 325 30.42 16.00 -9.44
CA ALA A 325 29.68 15.65 -10.65
C ALA A 325 29.11 14.21 -10.58
N ALA A 326 29.91 13.25 -10.10
CA ALA A 326 29.45 11.88 -9.88
C ALA A 326 28.31 11.82 -8.85
N GLY A 327 28.37 12.63 -7.80
CA GLY A 327 27.33 12.73 -6.77
C GLY A 327 26.02 13.25 -7.35
N TYR A 328 26.10 14.27 -8.20
CA TYR A 328 24.93 14.80 -8.91
C TYR A 328 24.29 13.76 -9.85
N VAL A 329 25.11 12.98 -10.58
CA VAL A 329 24.61 11.88 -11.42
C VAL A 329 23.90 10.82 -10.57
N LEU A 330 24.52 10.39 -9.46
CA LEU A 330 23.92 9.43 -8.53
C LEU A 330 22.61 9.94 -7.92
N PHE A 331 22.53 11.24 -7.59
CA PHE A 331 21.30 11.88 -7.13
C PHE A 331 20.18 11.78 -8.17
N LYS A 332 20.48 12.09 -9.43
CA LYS A 332 19.48 11.99 -10.52
C LYS A 332 19.01 10.55 -10.75
N VAL A 333 19.92 9.57 -10.67
CA VAL A 333 19.60 8.15 -10.77
C VAL A 333 18.72 7.70 -9.61
N GLY A 334 19.09 8.06 -8.37
CA GLY A 334 18.33 7.75 -7.16
C GLY A 334 16.92 8.30 -7.20
N HIS A 335 16.77 9.58 -7.57
CA HIS A 335 15.48 10.24 -7.69
C HIS A 335 14.58 9.57 -8.74
N LYS A 336 15.13 9.20 -9.92
CA LYS A 336 14.37 8.53 -10.98
C LYS A 336 13.95 7.10 -10.59
N ARG A 337 14.79 6.38 -9.85
CA ARG A 337 14.53 4.99 -9.45
C ARG A 337 13.60 4.88 -8.24
N ALA A 338 13.55 5.91 -7.40
CA ALA A 338 12.69 6.00 -6.23
C ALA A 338 12.77 4.78 -5.29
N TRP A 339 13.97 4.19 -5.14
CA TRP A 339 14.17 2.97 -4.33
C TRP A 339 13.67 3.13 -2.89
N PHE A 340 13.84 4.30 -2.29
CA PHE A 340 13.36 4.58 -0.95
C PHE A 340 11.84 4.54 -0.84
N SER A 341 11.12 5.30 -1.67
CA SER A 341 9.65 5.31 -1.67
C SER A 341 9.09 3.92 -1.98
N LYS A 342 9.73 3.17 -2.88
CA LYS A 342 9.37 1.78 -3.18
C LYS A 342 9.56 0.86 -1.98
N HIS A 343 10.72 0.93 -1.31
CA HIS A 343 10.96 0.18 -0.07
C HIS A 343 9.84 0.41 0.94
N LEU A 344 9.52 1.68 1.16
CA LEU A 344 8.54 2.11 2.13
C LEU A 344 7.14 1.60 1.80
N GLY A 345 6.73 1.72 0.53
CA GLY A 345 5.41 1.26 0.08
C GLY A 345 5.28 -0.26 0.08
N TYR A 346 6.30 -0.97 -0.40
CA TYR A 346 6.28 -2.44 -0.42
C TYR A 346 6.32 -3.01 1.00
N ARG A 347 7.06 -2.38 1.92
CA ARG A 347 7.04 -2.76 3.32
C ARG A 347 5.67 -2.52 3.94
N ALA A 348 5.08 -1.33 3.75
CA ALA A 348 3.75 -1.04 4.28
C ALA A 348 2.70 -2.03 3.76
N PHE A 349 2.74 -2.37 2.47
CA PHE A 349 1.85 -3.37 1.88
C PHE A 349 2.09 -4.78 2.45
N ALA A 350 3.35 -5.21 2.61
CA ALA A 350 3.68 -6.48 3.26
C ALA A 350 3.19 -6.55 4.71
N GLU A 351 3.32 -5.46 5.47
CA GLU A 351 2.76 -5.35 6.83
C GLU A 351 1.22 -5.46 6.83
N THR A 352 0.54 -4.82 5.87
CA THR A 352 -0.91 -4.96 5.68
C THR A 352 -1.32 -6.41 5.46
N ILE A 353 -0.64 -7.13 4.56
CA ILE A 353 -0.93 -8.54 4.27
C ILE A 353 -0.67 -9.41 5.50
N ARG A 354 0.44 -9.19 6.21
CA ARG A 354 0.78 -9.97 7.41
C ARG A 354 -0.29 -9.86 8.49
N ILE A 355 -0.69 -8.63 8.80
CA ILE A 355 -1.72 -8.38 9.82
C ILE A 355 -3.04 -9.01 9.37
N ARG A 356 -3.40 -8.86 8.08
CA ARG A 356 -4.61 -9.49 7.54
C ARG A 356 -4.56 -11.01 7.67
N TYR A 357 -3.48 -11.64 7.23
CA TYR A 357 -3.29 -13.09 7.30
C TYR A 357 -3.51 -13.63 8.72
N PHE A 358 -2.94 -12.98 9.74
CA PHE A 358 -3.09 -13.44 11.13
C PHE A 358 -4.47 -13.11 11.73
N LEU A 359 -5.14 -12.06 11.27
CA LEU A 359 -6.54 -11.81 11.62
C LEU A 359 -7.46 -12.88 11.02
N GLU A 360 -7.23 -13.30 9.78
CA GLU A 360 -7.94 -14.44 9.18
C GLU A 360 -7.71 -15.71 9.99
N LEU A 361 -6.43 -16.00 10.28
CA LEU A 361 -6.06 -17.17 11.04
C LEU A 361 -6.73 -17.20 12.43
N SER A 362 -6.89 -16.05 13.10
CA SER A 362 -7.56 -15.96 14.40
C SER A 362 -9.10 -15.95 14.34
N GLY A 363 -9.69 -15.90 13.14
CA GLY A 363 -11.14 -15.73 12.92
C GLY A 363 -11.64 -14.31 13.19
N CYS A 364 -10.79 -13.31 13.00
CA CYS A 364 -11.05 -11.88 13.22
C CYS A 364 -10.84 -11.03 11.96
N GLY A 365 -10.92 -11.62 10.76
CA GLY A 365 -10.63 -10.96 9.48
C GLY A 365 -11.37 -9.63 9.26
N ASP A 366 -12.64 -9.58 9.64
CA ASP A 366 -13.49 -8.39 9.50
C ASP A 366 -13.39 -7.39 10.67
N ALA A 367 -12.62 -7.69 11.72
CA ALA A 367 -12.57 -6.85 12.91
C ALA A 367 -11.77 -5.54 12.68
N VAL A 368 -10.91 -5.51 11.67
CA VAL A 368 -10.02 -4.39 11.38
C VAL A 368 -10.22 -3.95 9.93
N ASP A 369 -10.89 -2.80 9.74
CA ASP A 369 -10.90 -2.10 8.45
C ASP A 369 -9.48 -1.55 8.14
N THR A 370 -8.73 -2.29 7.32
CA THR A 370 -7.36 -1.94 6.92
C THR A 370 -7.35 -0.84 5.86
N SER A 371 -8.25 -0.92 4.89
CA SER A 371 -8.43 0.08 3.83
C SER A 371 -8.82 1.45 4.40
N GLY A 372 -9.77 1.49 5.33
CA GLY A 372 -10.16 2.71 6.03
C GLY A 372 -9.01 3.31 6.82
N ARG A 373 -8.23 2.50 7.54
CA ARG A 373 -7.04 2.97 8.27
C ARG A 373 -5.97 3.56 7.36
N LEU A 374 -5.70 2.93 6.21
CA LEU A 374 -4.77 3.48 5.20
C LEU A 374 -5.23 4.86 4.69
N LYS A 375 -6.54 5.02 4.44
CA LYS A 375 -7.14 6.30 4.04
C LYS A 375 -7.08 7.34 5.18
N LEU A 376 -7.41 6.96 6.41
CA LEU A 376 -7.36 7.84 7.58
C LEU A 376 -5.95 8.36 7.87
N MET A 377 -4.95 7.49 7.75
CA MET A 377 -3.53 7.86 7.88
C MET A 377 -3.00 8.66 6.67
N LYS A 378 -3.84 8.88 5.65
CA LYS A 378 -3.54 9.62 4.41
C LYS A 378 -2.28 9.12 3.71
N VAL A 379 -2.02 7.81 3.82
CA VAL A 379 -0.88 7.17 3.14
C VAL A 379 -0.99 7.39 1.63
N ASN A 380 -2.22 7.46 1.13
CA ASN A 380 -2.55 7.69 -0.27
C ASN A 380 -2.12 9.07 -0.82
N ARG A 381 -1.74 10.03 0.04
CA ARG A 381 -1.31 11.38 -0.38
C ARG A 381 0.19 11.48 -0.64
N PHE A 382 0.96 10.44 -0.32
CA PHE A 382 2.40 10.46 -0.47
C PHE A 382 2.83 9.83 -1.80
N LYS A 383 3.73 10.53 -2.51
CA LYS A 383 4.18 10.09 -3.83
C LYS A 383 4.88 8.74 -3.77
N GLY A 384 4.34 7.74 -4.46
CA GLY A 384 4.82 6.37 -4.51
C GLY A 384 4.17 5.42 -3.48
N LEU A 385 3.26 5.92 -2.64
CA LEU A 385 2.50 5.14 -1.65
C LEU A 385 0.98 5.12 -1.97
N GLU A 386 0.54 5.84 -3.00
CA GLU A 386 -0.88 6.04 -3.32
C GLU A 386 -1.62 4.74 -3.62
N TRP A 387 -0.93 3.85 -4.32
CA TRP A 387 -1.45 2.58 -4.83
C TRP A 387 -1.71 1.54 -3.73
N ILE A 388 -1.19 1.72 -2.52
CA ILE A 388 -1.29 0.73 -1.44
C ILE A 388 -2.74 0.48 -1.05
N VAL A 389 -3.58 1.53 -1.07
CA VAL A 389 -5.02 1.41 -0.78
C VAL A 389 -5.71 0.52 -1.81
N ASP A 390 -5.37 0.68 -3.09
CA ASP A 390 -5.93 -0.14 -4.16
C ASP A 390 -5.45 -1.60 -4.07
N ALA A 391 -4.17 -1.81 -3.80
CA ALA A 391 -3.62 -3.16 -3.64
C ALA A 391 -4.16 -3.87 -2.40
N ALA A 392 -4.39 -3.15 -1.29
CA ALA A 392 -4.96 -3.70 -0.06
C ALA A 392 -6.38 -4.25 -0.28
N ARG A 393 -7.21 -3.59 -1.11
CA ARG A 393 -8.56 -4.06 -1.47
C ARG A 393 -8.56 -5.44 -2.13
N CYS A 394 -7.57 -5.70 -2.98
CA CYS A 394 -7.39 -7.00 -3.64
C CYS A 394 -7.09 -8.13 -2.63
N THR A 395 -6.56 -7.78 -1.46
CA THR A 395 -6.21 -8.72 -0.38
C THR A 395 -7.26 -8.83 0.73
N GLU A 396 -8.33 -8.04 0.69
CA GLU A 396 -9.41 -8.14 1.68
C GLU A 396 -10.10 -9.50 1.56
N THR A 397 -10.10 -10.32 2.60
CA THR A 397 -10.96 -11.50 2.61
C THR A 397 -12.43 -11.10 2.70
N LEU A 398 -13.26 -11.97 2.16
CA LEU A 398 -14.71 -11.87 2.26
C LEU A 398 -15.16 -12.66 3.48
N PRO A 399 -16.37 -12.42 3.98
CA PRO A 399 -16.91 -13.15 5.12
C PRO A 399 -17.11 -14.63 4.76
N SER A 400 -16.06 -15.45 4.86
CA SER A 400 -16.13 -16.89 4.65
C SER A 400 -16.03 -17.61 5.99
N LEU A 401 -17.21 -17.89 6.53
CA LEU A 401 -17.60 -19.13 7.22
C LEU A 401 -16.46 -19.98 7.83
N LYS A 402 -16.14 -19.71 9.11
CA LYS A 402 -16.16 -20.63 10.27
C LYS A 402 -15.08 -20.23 11.28
N GLN A 403 -15.53 -19.83 12.47
CA GLN A 403 -14.67 -19.61 13.62
C GLN A 403 -14.08 -20.95 14.07
N ASN A 404 -12.80 -21.19 13.80
CA ASN A 404 -12.10 -22.37 14.31
C ASN A 404 -11.23 -21.98 15.52
N SER A 405 -11.40 -22.70 16.63
CA SER A 405 -10.73 -22.48 17.92
C SER A 405 -9.20 -22.61 17.84
N ARG A 406 -8.68 -23.39 16.87
CA ARG A 406 -7.24 -23.61 16.68
C ARG A 406 -6.49 -22.36 16.20
N GLY A 407 -7.19 -21.41 15.59
CA GLY A 407 -6.63 -20.22 14.97
C GLY A 407 -5.94 -19.23 15.93
N VAL A 408 -6.51 -19.05 17.13
CA VAL A 408 -6.02 -18.10 18.13
C VAL A 408 -4.67 -18.53 18.72
N MET A 409 -4.53 -19.82 19.05
CA MET A 409 -3.28 -20.37 19.59
C MET A 409 -2.15 -20.27 18.56
N GLU A 410 -2.44 -20.60 17.30
CA GLU A 410 -1.43 -20.59 16.24
C GLU A 410 -1.02 -19.16 15.85
N THR A 411 -1.97 -18.22 15.86
CA THR A 411 -1.69 -16.78 15.74
C THR A 411 -0.80 -16.28 16.87
N THR A 412 -1.07 -16.68 18.12
CA THR A 412 -0.26 -16.28 19.28
C THR A 412 1.18 -16.76 19.14
N ARG A 413 1.36 -18.02 18.73
CA ARG A 413 2.68 -18.66 18.59
C ARG A 413 3.48 -18.09 17.42
N ARG A 414 2.90 -17.99 16.21
CA ARG A 414 3.62 -17.58 14.99
C ARG A 414 3.74 -16.09 14.83
N TRP A 415 2.76 -15.33 15.28
CA TRP A 415 2.80 -13.88 15.12
C TRP A 415 3.29 -13.20 16.39
N VAL A 416 2.55 -13.35 17.48
CA VAL A 416 2.77 -12.53 18.68
C VAL A 416 4.10 -12.86 19.35
N GLU A 417 4.39 -14.15 19.57
CA GLU A 417 5.61 -14.61 20.23
C GLU A 417 6.87 -14.35 19.37
N ASP A 418 6.83 -14.67 18.08
CA ASP A 418 7.96 -14.44 17.17
C ASP A 418 8.27 -12.94 17.01
N GLN A 419 7.24 -12.09 16.85
CA GLN A 419 7.43 -10.64 16.74
C GLN A 419 7.94 -10.03 18.05
N SER A 420 7.44 -10.48 19.21
CA SER A 420 7.95 -10.05 20.52
C SER A 420 9.46 -10.34 20.64
N LYS A 421 9.89 -11.58 20.34
CA LYS A 421 11.31 -11.97 20.36
C LYS A 421 12.15 -11.18 19.36
N TYR A 422 11.63 -10.96 18.15
CA TYR A 422 12.31 -10.20 17.11
C TYR A 422 12.56 -8.75 17.56
N PHE A 423 11.52 -8.06 18.05
CA PHE A 423 11.63 -6.67 18.46
C PHE A 423 12.52 -6.51 19.69
N GLU A 424 12.40 -7.37 20.69
CA GLU A 424 13.29 -7.36 21.87
C GLU A 424 14.76 -7.49 21.47
N LYS A 425 15.09 -8.47 20.61
CA LYS A 425 16.45 -8.64 20.09
C LYS A 425 16.93 -7.42 19.31
N LYS A 426 16.05 -6.80 18.52
CA LYS A 426 16.38 -5.62 17.71
C LYS A 426 16.65 -4.38 18.56
N VAL A 427 15.85 -4.17 19.61
CA VAL A 427 16.01 -3.09 20.60
C VAL A 427 17.35 -3.23 21.31
N HIS A 428 17.70 -4.42 21.81
CA HIS A 428 19.00 -4.67 22.45
C HIS A 428 20.18 -4.40 21.52
N HIS A 429 20.09 -4.81 20.25
CA HIS A 429 21.12 -4.54 19.26
C HIS A 429 21.32 -3.03 19.03
N LEU A 430 20.23 -2.29 18.81
CA LEU A 430 20.30 -0.85 18.54
C LEU A 430 20.80 -0.04 19.75
N HIS A 431 20.41 -0.41 20.97
CA HIS A 431 20.95 0.21 22.18
C HIS A 431 22.45 -0.01 22.34
N ALA A 432 22.92 -1.25 22.10
CA ALA A 432 24.35 -1.56 22.19
C ALA A 432 25.18 -0.79 21.15
N GLU A 433 24.67 -0.63 19.93
CA GLU A 433 25.32 0.20 18.91
C GLU A 433 25.33 1.68 19.29
N HIS A 434 24.22 2.21 19.81
CA HIS A 434 24.12 3.60 20.23
C HIS A 434 25.13 3.95 21.34
N GLU A 435 25.23 3.11 22.38
CA GLU A 435 26.18 3.29 23.50
C GLU A 435 27.64 3.29 23.04
N ARG A 436 27.99 2.37 22.12
CA ARG A 436 29.34 2.33 21.53
C ARG A 436 29.65 3.62 20.77
N LEU A 437 28.70 4.11 20.00
CA LEU A 437 28.86 5.33 19.22
C LEU A 437 29.01 6.55 20.13
N GLU A 438 28.20 6.69 21.18
CA GLU A 438 28.31 7.80 22.13
C GLU A 438 29.67 7.79 22.87
N THR A 439 30.20 6.61 23.17
CA THR A 439 31.56 6.48 23.72
C THR A 439 32.63 6.98 22.75
N ILE A 440 32.51 6.62 21.45
CA ILE A 440 33.42 7.09 20.40
C ILE A 440 33.34 8.61 20.25
N LYS A 441 32.14 9.20 20.26
CA LYS A 441 31.96 10.67 20.19
C LYS A 441 32.67 11.39 21.32
N LYS A 442 32.51 10.92 22.56
CA LYS A 442 33.18 11.48 23.75
C LYS A 442 34.71 11.40 23.60
N LEU A 443 35.23 10.27 23.12
CA LEU A 443 36.67 10.08 22.91
C LEU A 443 37.23 11.00 21.81
N LEU A 444 36.50 11.19 20.70
CA LEU A 444 36.89 12.11 19.62
C LEU A 444 36.90 13.57 20.08
N PHE A 445 35.90 13.97 20.87
CA PHE A 445 35.84 15.32 21.45
C PHE A 445 37.01 15.56 22.41
N PHE A 446 37.27 14.61 23.31
CA PHE A 446 38.40 14.69 24.24
C PHE A 446 39.75 14.70 23.52
N GLY A 447 39.92 13.89 22.48
CA GLY A 447 41.12 13.91 21.63
C GLY A 447 41.34 15.24 20.94
N SER A 448 40.28 15.87 20.43
CA SER A 448 40.33 17.21 19.81
C SER A 448 40.69 18.30 20.83
N PHE A 449 40.18 18.19 22.06
CA PHE A 449 40.54 19.08 23.16
C PHE A 449 42.02 18.96 23.53
N ILE A 450 42.54 17.72 23.69
CA ILE A 450 43.96 17.48 23.96
C ILE A 450 44.83 18.00 22.82
N GLY A 451 44.44 17.77 21.55
CA GLY A 451 45.17 18.29 20.40
C GLY A 451 45.27 19.82 20.41
N THR A 452 44.20 20.50 20.81
CA THR A 452 44.19 21.96 20.97
C THR A 452 45.14 22.40 22.10
N LEU A 453 45.11 21.71 23.24
CA LEU A 453 45.99 21.98 24.37
C LEU A 453 47.47 21.80 23.98
N ALA A 454 47.77 20.73 23.23
CA ALA A 454 49.11 20.46 22.73
C ALA A 454 49.62 21.57 21.79
N LEU A 455 48.75 22.13 20.93
CA LEU A 455 49.09 23.28 20.09
C LEU A 455 49.35 24.56 20.88
N ILE A 456 48.72 24.73 22.04
CA ILE A 456 48.92 25.91 22.89
C ILE A 456 50.27 25.82 23.62
N PHE A 457 50.56 24.68 24.26
CA PHE A 457 51.71 24.55 25.15
C PHE A 457 53.00 24.06 24.46
N PHE A 458 52.89 23.19 23.45
CA PHE A 458 54.04 22.50 22.83
C PHE A 458 54.25 22.89 21.36
N LYS A 459 53.72 24.05 20.94
CA LYS A 459 53.78 24.51 19.54
C LYS A 459 55.18 24.45 18.93
N LYS A 460 56.20 24.85 19.68
CA LYS A 460 57.60 24.91 19.21
C LYS A 460 58.17 23.50 19.03
N ASP A 461 57.93 22.61 19.98
CA ASP A 461 58.40 21.22 19.91
C ASP A 461 57.73 20.44 18.76
N LEU A 462 56.45 20.72 18.52
CA LEU A 462 55.69 20.16 17.40
C LEU A 462 56.22 20.54 16.01
N TYR A 463 56.95 21.66 15.87
CA TYR A 463 57.61 22.01 14.61
C TYR A 463 58.86 21.16 14.34
N HIS A 464 59.53 20.70 15.40
CA HIS A 464 60.75 19.89 15.29
C HIS A 464 60.43 18.40 15.08
N LEU A 465 59.25 17.95 15.50
CA LEU A 465 58.75 16.61 15.22
C LEU A 465 58.35 16.50 13.74
N LYS A 466 59.18 15.86 12.92
CA LYS A 466 58.85 15.56 11.52
C LYS A 466 58.33 14.13 11.40
N LEU A 467 57.13 13.97 10.87
CA LEU A 467 56.52 12.67 10.60
C LEU A 467 56.02 12.65 9.16
N ALA A 468 56.36 11.61 8.39
CA ALA A 468 55.94 11.46 6.99
C ALA A 468 56.20 12.70 6.09
N GLY A 469 57.25 13.47 6.39
CA GLY A 469 57.63 14.68 5.63
C GLY A 469 56.91 15.97 6.06
N PHE A 470 55.96 15.91 7.01
CA PHE A 470 55.24 17.07 7.54
C PHE A 470 55.68 17.39 8.98
N ASP A 471 55.55 18.66 9.38
CA ASP A 471 55.72 19.06 10.78
C ASP A 471 54.54 18.57 11.62
N GLY A 472 54.82 18.15 12.85
CA GLY A 472 53.82 17.64 13.79
C GLY A 472 52.67 18.61 14.02
N LYS A 473 52.94 19.92 13.97
CA LYS A 473 51.90 20.96 14.04
C LYS A 473 50.89 20.83 12.87
N THR A 474 51.36 20.71 11.64
CA THR A 474 50.47 20.62 10.46
C THR A 474 49.65 19.34 10.49
N LEU A 475 50.26 18.21 10.87
CA LEU A 475 49.55 16.94 11.07
C LEU A 475 48.47 17.05 12.15
N LEU A 476 48.79 17.69 13.29
CA LEU A 476 47.84 17.86 14.38
C LEU A 476 46.65 18.75 13.97
N VAL A 477 46.91 19.86 13.27
CA VAL A 477 45.85 20.73 12.73
C VAL A 477 45.01 20.01 11.67
N PHE A 478 45.64 19.18 10.83
CA PHE A 478 44.94 18.35 9.86
C PHE A 478 44.01 17.35 10.56
N LEU A 479 44.51 16.61 11.56
CA LEU A 479 43.68 15.70 12.35
C LEU A 479 42.54 16.41 13.08
N MET A 480 42.79 17.60 13.64
CA MET A 480 41.78 18.44 14.27
C MET A 480 40.69 18.90 13.29
N GLY A 481 40.98 18.99 11.98
CA GLY A 481 39.96 19.25 10.96
C GLY A 481 39.27 17.97 10.47
N LEU A 482 40.00 16.86 10.39
CA LEU A 482 39.53 15.59 9.84
C LEU A 482 38.53 14.90 10.78
N LEU A 483 38.81 14.86 12.09
CA LEU A 483 37.96 14.15 13.05
C LEU A 483 36.57 14.79 13.17
N PRO A 484 36.42 16.12 13.33
CA PRO A 484 35.10 16.75 13.35
C PRO A 484 34.35 16.62 12.03
N LEU A 485 35.04 16.64 10.88
CA LEU A 485 34.42 16.41 9.58
C LEU A 485 33.74 15.04 9.52
N TRP A 486 34.45 13.98 9.93
CA TRP A 486 33.87 12.63 9.96
C TRP A 486 32.74 12.49 10.98
N LEU A 487 32.89 13.12 12.15
CA LEU A 487 31.84 13.15 13.18
C LEU A 487 30.57 13.82 12.64
N ALA A 488 30.69 14.98 12.00
CA ALA A 488 29.57 15.71 11.41
C ALA A 488 28.88 14.91 10.29
N LEU A 489 29.65 14.27 9.41
CA LEU A 489 29.10 13.40 8.36
C LEU A 489 28.36 12.19 8.95
N TRP A 490 28.91 11.61 10.02
CA TRP A 490 28.26 10.51 10.71
C TRP A 490 26.95 10.95 11.40
N GLU A 491 26.95 12.11 12.06
CA GLU A 491 25.73 12.66 12.67
C GLU A 491 24.67 12.99 11.64
N LEU A 492 25.07 13.56 10.49
CA LEU A 492 24.17 13.79 9.37
C LEU A 492 23.59 12.47 8.84
N TYR A 493 24.41 11.44 8.70
CA TYR A 493 23.95 10.10 8.30
C TYR A 493 22.97 9.51 9.31
N GLN A 494 23.27 9.58 10.60
CA GLN A 494 22.40 9.07 11.69
C GLN A 494 21.05 9.79 11.73
N SER A 495 21.08 11.12 11.61
CA SER A 495 19.89 11.96 11.54
C SER A 495 19.03 11.59 10.33
N LYS A 496 19.67 11.48 9.15
CA LYS A 496 18.99 11.09 7.92
C LYS A 496 18.45 9.66 7.97
N MET A 497 19.15 8.74 8.64
CA MET A 497 18.66 7.37 8.84
C MET A 497 17.63 7.23 9.96
N ALA A 498 17.33 8.32 10.69
CA ALA A 498 16.36 8.35 11.77
C ALA A 498 16.57 7.21 12.79
N ILE A 499 17.83 6.93 13.13
CA ILE A 499 18.18 5.74 13.92
C ILE A 499 17.63 5.83 15.34
N ARG A 500 17.54 7.03 15.91
CA ARG A 500 16.96 7.25 17.24
C ARG A 500 15.46 6.99 17.25
N GLU A 501 14.78 7.50 16.23
CA GLU A 501 13.34 7.33 16.06
C GLU A 501 13.00 5.87 15.75
N LEU A 502 13.83 5.20 14.94
CA LEU A 502 13.72 3.78 14.67
C LEU A 502 13.90 2.93 15.95
N ALA A 503 14.87 3.28 16.80
CA ALA A 503 15.07 2.60 18.08
C ALA A 503 13.87 2.79 19.02
N TRP A 504 13.32 4.01 19.09
CA TRP A 504 12.11 4.30 19.85
C TRP A 504 10.91 3.49 19.34
N GLN A 505 10.69 3.46 18.03
CA GLN A 505 9.61 2.69 17.42
C GLN A 505 9.72 1.19 17.72
N TYR A 506 10.93 0.61 17.57
CA TYR A 506 11.15 -0.79 17.92
C TYR A 506 10.90 -1.07 19.41
N SER A 507 11.23 -0.12 20.30
CA SER A 507 10.93 -0.23 21.73
C SER A 507 9.43 -0.24 22.00
N ASN A 508 8.66 0.63 21.34
CA ASN A 508 7.20 0.65 21.47
C ASN A 508 6.57 -0.67 21.00
N GLN A 509 6.98 -1.13 19.82
CA GLN A 509 6.51 -2.41 19.25
C GLN A 509 6.86 -3.58 20.17
N ALA A 510 8.09 -3.64 20.69
CA ALA A 510 8.50 -4.67 21.66
C ALA A 510 7.59 -4.65 22.90
N GLN A 511 7.35 -3.48 23.49
CA GLN A 511 6.50 -3.35 24.67
C GLN A 511 5.06 -3.79 24.39
N MET A 512 4.50 -3.38 23.25
CA MET A 512 3.13 -3.71 22.85
C MET A 512 2.94 -5.21 22.63
N PHE A 513 3.83 -5.85 21.86
CA PHE A 513 3.77 -7.30 21.61
C PHE A 513 3.99 -8.11 22.89
N THR A 514 4.96 -7.71 23.74
CA THR A 514 5.19 -8.38 25.02
C THR A 514 4.00 -8.26 25.97
N ASN A 515 3.35 -7.10 26.01
CA ASN A 515 2.13 -6.91 26.81
C ASN A 515 0.96 -7.74 26.29
N ALA A 516 0.78 -7.82 24.97
CA ALA A 516 -0.25 -8.65 24.36
C ALA A 516 0.00 -10.14 24.64
N LEU A 517 1.24 -10.61 24.47
CA LEU A 517 1.63 -11.99 24.78
C LEU A 517 1.34 -12.34 26.25
N ARG A 518 1.69 -11.44 27.18
CA ARG A 518 1.39 -11.62 28.60
C ARG A 518 -0.12 -11.76 28.84
N ARG A 519 -0.94 -10.87 28.27
CA ARG A 519 -2.41 -10.91 28.40
C ARG A 519 -3.01 -12.17 27.79
N LEU A 520 -2.50 -12.63 26.64
CA LEU A 520 -2.95 -13.87 25.98
C LEU A 520 -2.66 -15.12 26.81
N ASN A 521 -1.55 -15.12 27.55
CA ASN A 521 -1.18 -16.22 28.45
C ASN A 521 -1.97 -16.20 29.78
N GLU A 522 -2.36 -15.01 30.27
CA GLU A 522 -3.08 -14.85 31.54
C GLU A 522 -4.61 -15.06 31.40
N LEU A 523 -5.21 -14.58 30.30
CA LEU A 523 -6.66 -14.60 30.11
C LEU A 523 -7.14 -15.89 29.44
N GLN A 524 -8.18 -16.50 30.03
CA GLN A 524 -8.84 -17.69 29.50
C GLN A 524 -10.09 -17.29 28.71
N GLY A 525 -10.30 -17.89 27.55
CA GLY A 525 -11.49 -17.71 26.70
C GLY A 525 -11.19 -17.06 25.34
N GLU A 526 -11.70 -17.69 24.27
CA GLU A 526 -11.41 -17.28 22.89
C GLU A 526 -11.86 -15.86 22.57
N THR A 527 -13.01 -15.41 23.07
CA THR A 527 -13.53 -14.06 22.80
C THR A 527 -12.58 -12.98 23.33
N CYS A 528 -12.07 -13.15 24.54
CA CYS A 528 -11.10 -12.23 25.13
C CYS A 528 -9.77 -12.25 24.37
N GLN A 529 -9.30 -13.44 23.98
CA GLN A 529 -8.05 -13.59 23.22
C GLN A 529 -8.17 -12.96 21.83
N ARG A 530 -9.29 -13.16 21.12
CA ARG A 530 -9.60 -12.49 19.86
C ARG A 530 -9.62 -10.97 20.00
N ALA A 531 -10.23 -10.44 21.06
CA ALA A 531 -10.22 -8.99 21.31
C ALA A 531 -8.80 -8.43 21.49
N ILE A 532 -7.91 -9.15 22.19
CA ILE A 532 -6.50 -8.75 22.34
C ILE A 532 -5.76 -8.80 21.01
N ILE A 533 -6.00 -9.83 20.18
CA ILE A 533 -5.41 -9.96 18.86
C ILE A 533 -5.86 -8.81 17.96
N THR A 534 -7.14 -8.47 17.97
CA THR A 534 -7.69 -7.32 17.20
C THR A 534 -7.08 -5.99 17.65
N ASP A 535 -7.00 -5.74 18.96
CA ASP A 535 -6.38 -4.52 19.52
C ASP A 535 -4.89 -4.41 19.16
N LEU A 536 -4.16 -5.53 19.23
CA LEU A 536 -2.76 -5.61 18.81
C LEU A 536 -2.60 -5.38 17.30
N ALA A 537 -3.48 -5.96 16.47
CA ALA A 537 -3.47 -5.78 15.03
C ALA A 537 -3.70 -4.32 14.64
N ASP A 538 -4.71 -3.68 15.22
CA ASP A 538 -4.98 -2.26 15.02
C ASP A 538 -3.78 -1.40 15.41
N SER A 539 -3.30 -1.55 16.65
CA SER A 539 -2.22 -0.73 17.20
C SER A 539 -0.90 -0.93 16.45
N SER A 540 -0.56 -2.18 16.10
CA SER A 540 0.65 -2.49 15.31
C SER A 540 0.57 -1.96 13.88
N PHE A 541 -0.62 -2.00 13.28
CA PHE A 541 -0.83 -1.45 11.95
C PHE A 541 -0.69 0.07 11.96
N ALA A 542 -1.33 0.75 12.91
CA ALA A 542 -1.22 2.20 13.08
C ALA A 542 0.24 2.65 13.26
N GLU A 543 1.01 1.98 14.12
CA GLU A 543 2.43 2.28 14.35
C GLU A 543 3.29 2.02 13.10
N ALA A 544 2.99 0.98 12.31
CA ALA A 544 3.68 0.70 11.06
C ALA A 544 3.41 1.78 9.99
N LEU A 545 2.15 2.24 9.87
CA LEU A 545 1.77 3.32 8.97
C LEU A 545 2.33 4.67 9.41
N GLN A 546 2.27 4.99 10.71
CA GLN A 546 2.84 6.22 11.27
C GLN A 546 4.34 6.30 10.99
N TRP A 547 5.07 5.21 11.20
CA TRP A 547 6.48 5.15 10.84
C TRP A 547 6.71 5.36 9.35
N THR A 548 5.87 4.75 8.51
CA THR A 548 5.94 4.90 7.06
C THR A 548 5.84 6.37 6.68
N VAL A 549 4.82 7.08 7.20
CA VAL A 549 4.61 8.51 6.96
C VAL A 549 5.76 9.36 7.48
N HIS A 550 6.20 9.16 8.73
CA HIS A 550 7.30 9.92 9.31
C HIS A 550 8.61 9.73 8.52
N ARG A 551 8.87 8.49 8.09
CA ARG A 551 10.07 8.13 7.33
C ARG A 551 10.05 8.73 5.92
N TYR A 552 8.88 8.87 5.30
CA TYR A 552 8.70 9.55 4.03
C TYR A 552 9.12 11.02 4.08
N HIS A 553 8.64 11.75 5.11
CA HIS A 553 8.91 13.18 5.25
C HIS A 553 10.40 13.49 5.44
N ARG A 554 11.09 12.72 6.28
CA ARG A 554 12.53 12.91 6.54
C ARG A 554 13.42 12.77 5.33
N GLU A 555 13.01 11.99 4.33
CA GLU A 555 13.81 11.86 3.10
C GLU A 555 13.67 13.09 2.19
N HIS A 556 12.52 13.76 2.25
CA HIS A 556 12.19 14.91 1.43
C HIS A 556 12.51 16.24 2.11
N GLU A 557 12.94 16.21 3.38
CA GLU A 557 13.54 17.39 4.01
C GLU A 557 14.83 17.75 3.27
N PRO A 558 14.96 18.99 2.76
CA PRO A 558 16.23 19.45 2.21
C PRO A 558 17.29 19.34 3.31
N PRO A 559 18.56 18.99 2.99
CA PRO A 559 19.61 19.01 3.98
C PRO A 559 19.63 20.39 4.63
N THR A 560 19.24 20.46 5.89
CA THR A 560 19.27 21.69 6.66
C THR A 560 20.73 22.09 6.74
N ALA A 561 21.06 23.21 6.07
CA ALA A 561 22.32 23.90 6.28
C ALA A 561 22.25 24.53 7.67
N GLY A 562 22.56 23.73 8.68
CA GLY A 562 22.82 24.16 10.06
C GLY A 562 24.30 24.36 10.26
#